data_AF-A0A820G8V4-F1
#
_entry.id   AF-A0A820G8V4-F1
#
_cell.length_a   1.000
_cell.length_b   1.000
_cell.length_c   1.000
_cell.angle_alpha   90.00
_cell.angle_beta   90.00
_cell.angle_gamma   90.00
#
_symmetry.space_group_name_H-M   'P 1'
#
loop_
_entity.id
_entity.type
_entity.pdbx_description
1 polymer ?
#
loop_
_entity_poly.entity_id
_entity_poly.type
_entity_poly.pdbx_seq_one_letter_code
_entity_poly.pdbx_strand_id
1 'polypeptide(L)'
;MKTIRESRDAQVKQEEEKRLRIQSVSPIQPTNISHEKQSILISSTTYAVNTIQPKASRKMSGRPSIQLSEEADDEIRFQFHLLLAEKIYPSIAILVERLLSAYKDFPVHSETTLRRHIHRLGFTYQMTSKAKVLLDNNSFVAQRACNFHKINELRKADALMLFYDEILIDEAAQEFDVQIMRLPVRYCSLNSIEFTWTALKYYIRKNYTNFIMSNVYELAAEFIAGFDDTAAQDAIRHAEKLEMTNKTADDL
;
A
#
# COMPACT_ATOMS: atom_id res chain seq x y z
N MET A 1 -21.32 -0.91 45.20
CA MET A 1 -21.88 -0.02 44.14
C MET A 1 -21.10 1.28 43.92
N LYS A 2 -20.24 1.77 44.84
CA LYS A 2 -19.40 2.98 44.60
C LYS A 2 -18.27 2.79 43.57
N THR A 3 -17.74 1.57 43.46
CA THR A 3 -16.52 1.27 42.69
C THR A 3 -16.67 1.32 41.16
N ILE A 4 -17.88 1.08 40.63
CA ILE A 4 -18.13 1.07 39.18
C ILE A 4 -18.29 2.49 38.63
N ARG A 5 -18.80 3.41 39.45
CA ARG A 5 -19.03 4.80 39.05
C ARG A 5 -17.72 5.58 38.94
N GLU A 6 -16.83 5.37 39.92
CA GLU A 6 -15.49 5.97 39.95
C GLU A 6 -14.62 5.51 38.76
N SER A 7 -14.74 4.24 38.36
CA SER A 7 -14.01 3.71 37.19
C SER A 7 -14.51 4.29 35.87
N ARG A 8 -15.80 4.61 35.77
CA ARG A 8 -16.41 5.17 34.56
C ARG A 8 -16.11 6.66 34.44
N ASP A 9 -16.12 7.38 35.55
CA ASP A 9 -15.76 8.79 35.61
C ASP A 9 -14.27 9.01 35.29
N ALA A 10 -13.39 8.07 35.66
CA ALA A 10 -11.97 8.10 35.28
C ALA A 10 -11.74 7.89 33.78
N GLN A 11 -12.48 6.98 33.14
CA GLN A 11 -12.39 6.75 31.69
C GLN A 11 -12.88 7.96 30.88
N VAL A 12 -14.00 8.56 31.29
CA VAL A 12 -14.54 9.77 30.64
C VAL A 12 -13.54 10.91 30.72
N LYS A 13 -12.89 11.09 31.88
CA LYS A 13 -11.89 12.14 32.08
C LYS A 13 -10.64 11.96 31.22
N GLN A 14 -10.21 10.71 31.04
CA GLN A 14 -9.05 10.37 30.20
C GLN A 14 -9.34 10.56 28.70
N GLU A 15 -10.59 10.34 28.29
CA GLU A 15 -11.06 10.55 26.92
C GLU A 15 -11.24 12.05 26.62
N GLU A 16 -11.68 12.85 27.61
CA GLU A 16 -11.77 14.31 27.53
C GLU A 16 -10.39 14.98 27.42
N GLU A 17 -9.41 14.52 28.21
CA GLU A 17 -8.01 14.99 28.10
C GLU A 17 -7.39 14.66 26.73
N LYS A 18 -7.67 13.47 26.17
CA LYS A 18 -7.25 13.11 24.81
C LYS A 18 -7.88 14.04 23.76
N ARG A 19 -9.17 14.38 23.88
CA ARG A 19 -9.85 15.30 22.97
C ARG A 19 -9.30 16.73 23.05
N LEU A 20 -9.02 17.23 24.25
CA LEU A 20 -8.45 18.57 24.45
C LEU A 20 -7.03 18.68 23.88
N ARG A 21 -6.23 17.60 23.96
CA ARG A 21 -4.87 17.56 23.39
C ARG A 21 -4.88 17.66 21.86
N ILE A 22 -5.86 17.03 21.21
CA ILE A 22 -6.04 17.09 19.75
C ILE A 22 -6.52 18.48 19.31
N GLN A 23 -7.37 19.14 20.09
CA GLN A 23 -7.85 20.51 19.81
C GLN A 23 -6.81 21.61 20.06
N SER A 24 -5.75 21.33 20.81
CA SER A 24 -4.64 22.27 21.04
C SER A 24 -3.58 22.33 19.93
N VAL A 25 -3.72 21.52 18.87
CA VAL A 25 -2.85 21.60 17.70
C VAL A 25 -3.28 22.81 16.86
N SER A 26 -2.61 23.95 17.08
CA SER A 26 -2.81 25.15 16.28
C SER A 26 -2.56 24.86 14.79
N PRO A 27 -3.34 25.45 13.86
CA PRO A 27 -3.06 25.36 12.44
C PRO A 27 -1.65 25.88 12.16
N ILE A 28 -0.84 25.08 11.46
CA ILE A 28 0.46 25.50 10.96
C ILE A 28 0.21 26.69 10.03
N GLN A 29 0.55 27.89 10.50
CA GLN A 29 0.56 29.07 9.66
C GLN A 29 1.69 28.89 8.63
N PRO A 30 1.45 29.15 7.33
CA PRO A 30 2.49 29.06 6.32
C PRO A 30 3.52 30.16 6.59
N THR A 31 4.62 29.82 7.25
CA THR A 31 5.76 30.72 7.38
C THR A 31 6.45 30.80 6.02
N ASN A 32 6.49 32.02 5.47
CA ASN A 32 7.30 32.39 4.32
C ASN A 32 8.75 31.96 4.52
N ILE A 33 9.16 30.85 3.89
CA ILE A 33 10.56 30.48 3.80
C ILE A 33 11.16 31.26 2.64
N SER A 34 11.88 32.32 3.01
CA SER A 34 12.84 33.03 2.15
C SER A 34 13.80 32.04 1.52
N HIS A 35 14.01 32.16 0.20
CA HIS A 35 14.97 31.40 -0.57
C HIS A 35 16.41 31.70 -0.11
N GLU A 36 16.89 30.98 0.90
CA GLU A 36 18.33 30.91 1.18
C GLU A 36 18.84 29.54 0.78
N LYS A 37 19.56 29.50 -0.35
CA LYS A 37 20.21 28.31 -0.88
C LYS A 37 21.32 27.85 0.06
N GLN A 38 21.01 26.97 0.99
CA GLN A 38 22.03 26.15 1.64
C GLN A 38 22.16 24.83 0.90
N SER A 39 23.26 24.69 0.17
CA SER A 39 23.68 23.45 -0.47
C SER A 39 24.08 22.43 0.59
N ILE A 40 23.16 21.53 0.93
CA ILE A 40 23.50 20.32 1.69
C ILE A 40 23.86 19.23 0.67
N LEU A 41 25.13 18.84 0.71
CA LEU A 41 25.70 17.77 -0.09
C LEU A 41 25.10 16.44 0.38
N ILE A 42 24.06 15.95 -0.30
CA ILE A 42 23.51 14.62 -0.06
C ILE A 42 24.50 13.60 -0.62
N SER A 43 25.24 12.95 0.28
CA SER A 43 25.94 11.71 -0.03
C SER A 43 24.88 10.64 -0.26
N SER A 44 24.57 10.40 -1.54
CA SER A 44 23.70 9.31 -1.95
C SER A 44 24.41 8.00 -1.64
N THR A 45 24.09 7.41 -0.48
CA THR A 45 24.49 6.04 -0.17
C THR A 45 23.56 5.13 -0.98
N THR A 46 23.89 4.96 -2.25
CA THR A 46 23.33 3.90 -3.09
C THR A 46 23.76 2.56 -2.50
N TYR A 47 22.79 1.72 -2.13
CA TYR A 47 23.07 0.32 -1.87
C TYR A 47 23.69 -0.28 -3.14
N ALA A 48 24.97 -0.63 -3.06
CA ALA A 48 25.71 -1.23 -4.15
C ALA A 48 25.15 -2.64 -4.43
N VAL A 49 24.21 -2.73 -5.37
CA VAL A 49 23.88 -3.99 -6.03
C VAL A 49 25.09 -4.32 -6.92
N ASN A 50 25.87 -5.32 -6.53
CA ASN A 50 26.94 -5.88 -7.36
C ASN A 50 26.35 -6.33 -8.69
N THR A 51 26.44 -5.45 -9.69
CA THR A 51 25.95 -5.70 -11.02
C THR A 51 27.08 -6.39 -11.78
N ILE A 52 27.01 -7.72 -11.85
CA ILE A 52 27.78 -8.46 -12.85
C ILE A 52 27.29 -7.95 -14.21
N GLN A 53 28.10 -7.14 -14.89
CA GLN A 53 27.83 -6.60 -16.21
C GLN A 53 27.61 -7.76 -17.19
N PRO A 54 26.38 -7.99 -17.71
CA PRO A 54 26.19 -8.99 -18.74
C PRO A 54 26.80 -8.48 -20.05
N LYS A 55 27.55 -9.34 -20.73
CA LYS A 55 28.06 -9.08 -22.09
C LYS A 55 26.89 -8.66 -23.00
N ALA A 56 27.06 -7.55 -23.71
CA ALA A 56 26.03 -6.94 -24.54
C ALA A 56 25.42 -7.93 -25.55
N SER A 57 24.17 -8.32 -25.34
CA SER A 57 23.39 -9.06 -26.34
C SER A 57 22.84 -8.09 -27.39
N ARG A 58 22.90 -8.50 -28.66
CA ARG A 58 22.38 -7.77 -29.82
C ARG A 58 20.96 -7.24 -29.55
N LYS A 59 20.75 -5.93 -29.72
CA LYS A 59 19.42 -5.29 -29.62
C LYS A 59 18.53 -5.81 -30.75
N MET A 60 17.65 -6.76 -30.45
CA MET A 60 16.52 -7.04 -31.32
C MET A 60 15.50 -5.90 -31.16
N SER A 61 15.07 -5.31 -32.28
CA SER A 61 14.03 -4.29 -32.34
C SER A 61 12.68 -4.90 -31.94
N GLY A 62 12.46 -5.06 -30.63
CA GLY A 62 11.21 -5.51 -30.06
C GLY A 62 10.25 -4.33 -29.83
N ARG A 63 8.97 -4.55 -30.09
CA ARG A 63 7.86 -3.68 -29.66
C ARG A 63 8.06 -3.31 -28.18
N PRO A 64 7.89 -2.03 -27.78
CA PRO A 64 8.09 -1.63 -26.39
C PRO A 64 7.26 -2.51 -25.46
N SER A 65 7.87 -2.99 -24.37
CA SER A 65 7.15 -3.76 -23.36
C SER A 65 6.07 -2.88 -22.76
N ILE A 66 4.83 -3.39 -22.69
CA ILE A 66 3.76 -2.74 -21.94
C ILE A 66 4.30 -2.52 -20.51
N GLN A 67 4.32 -1.26 -20.08
CA GLN A 67 4.52 -0.91 -18.68
C GLN A 67 3.15 -0.95 -18.04
N LEU A 68 3.01 -1.77 -17.01
CA LEU A 68 1.82 -1.78 -16.18
C LEU A 68 1.97 -0.71 -15.11
N SER A 69 0.84 -0.17 -14.66
CA SER A 69 0.82 0.67 -13.49
C SER A 69 1.07 -0.17 -12.23
N GLU A 70 1.47 0.47 -11.14
CA GLU A 70 1.72 -0.21 -9.87
C GLU A 70 0.45 -0.90 -9.35
N GLU A 71 -0.73 -0.31 -9.57
CA GLU A 71 -2.00 -0.90 -9.17
C GLU A 71 -2.29 -2.20 -9.94
N ALA A 72 -1.93 -2.29 -11.22
CA ALA A 72 -2.08 -3.51 -11.99
C ALA A 72 -1.10 -4.61 -11.55
N ASP A 73 0.10 -4.22 -11.15
CA ASP A 73 1.11 -5.12 -10.60
C ASP A 73 0.67 -5.68 -9.21
N ASP A 74 0.06 -4.84 -8.38
CA ASP A 74 -0.54 -5.22 -7.10
C ASP A 74 -1.75 -6.16 -7.29
N GLU A 75 -2.60 -5.89 -8.30
CA GLU A 75 -3.74 -6.75 -8.61
C GLU A 75 -3.32 -8.16 -9.05
N ILE A 76 -2.23 -8.27 -9.82
CA ILE A 76 -1.66 -9.58 -10.18
C ILE A 76 -1.26 -10.35 -8.93
N ARG A 77 -0.61 -9.69 -7.96
CA ARG A 77 -0.21 -10.32 -6.69
C ARG A 77 -1.42 -10.70 -5.86
N PHE A 78 -2.41 -9.82 -5.79
CA PHE A 78 -3.64 -10.08 -5.04
C PHE A 78 -4.38 -11.31 -5.58
N GLN A 79 -4.63 -11.40 -6.89
CA GLN A 79 -5.30 -12.58 -7.47
C GLN A 79 -4.48 -13.85 -7.30
N PHE A 80 -3.14 -13.76 -7.36
CA PHE A 80 -2.25 -14.88 -7.07
C PHE A 80 -2.43 -15.39 -5.64
N HIS A 81 -2.39 -14.49 -4.65
CA HIS A 81 -2.55 -14.86 -3.24
C HIS A 81 -3.98 -15.32 -2.93
N LEU A 82 -4.97 -14.78 -3.62
CA LEU A 82 -6.36 -15.24 -3.49
C LEU A 82 -6.54 -16.69 -3.96
N LEU A 83 -5.90 -17.08 -5.07
CA LEU A 83 -5.89 -18.47 -5.54
C LEU A 83 -5.22 -19.39 -4.51
N LEU A 84 -4.09 -18.97 -3.94
CA LEU A 84 -3.44 -19.72 -2.88
C LEU A 84 -4.37 -19.88 -1.67
N ALA A 85 -4.98 -18.80 -1.18
CA ALA A 85 -5.93 -18.85 -0.06
C ALA A 85 -7.12 -19.81 -0.34
N GLU A 86 -7.54 -19.94 -1.60
CA GLU A 86 -8.55 -20.91 -2.07
C GLU A 86 -8.02 -22.34 -2.24
N LYS A 87 -6.75 -22.59 -1.91
CA LYS A 87 -6.02 -23.86 -2.09
C LYS A 87 -5.91 -24.30 -3.55
N ILE A 88 -5.87 -23.33 -4.47
CA ILE A 88 -5.70 -23.53 -5.91
C ILE A 88 -4.29 -23.09 -6.28
N TYR A 89 -3.50 -24.01 -6.85
CA TYR A 89 -2.15 -23.66 -7.30
C TYR A 89 -2.19 -22.75 -8.54
N PRO A 90 -1.59 -21.54 -8.48
CA PRO A 90 -1.69 -20.59 -9.58
C PRO A 90 -0.89 -21.06 -10.80
N SER A 91 -1.57 -21.20 -11.93
CA SER A 91 -0.93 -21.26 -13.24
C SER A 91 -1.13 -19.93 -13.96
N ILE A 92 -0.30 -19.63 -14.98
CA ILE A 92 -0.46 -18.40 -15.76
C ILE A 92 -1.83 -18.34 -16.43
N ALA A 93 -2.33 -19.46 -16.95
CA ALA A 93 -3.64 -19.53 -17.58
C ALA A 93 -4.77 -19.21 -16.58
N ILE A 94 -4.73 -19.83 -15.39
CA ILE A 94 -5.71 -19.57 -14.32
C ILE A 94 -5.67 -18.10 -13.88
N LEU A 95 -4.47 -17.52 -13.74
CA LEU A 95 -4.32 -16.11 -13.38
C LEU A 95 -4.87 -15.16 -14.45
N VAL A 96 -4.61 -15.42 -15.74
CA VAL A 96 -5.17 -14.60 -16.82
C VAL A 96 -6.70 -14.67 -16.79
N GLU A 97 -7.27 -15.87 -16.69
CA GLU A 97 -8.72 -16.06 -16.62
C GLU A 97 -9.31 -15.29 -15.44
N ARG A 98 -8.69 -15.41 -14.27
CA ARG A 98 -9.16 -14.76 -13.06
C ARG A 98 -9.07 -13.24 -13.12
N LEU A 99 -7.95 -12.70 -13.60
CA LEU A 99 -7.77 -11.25 -13.80
C LEU A 99 -8.82 -10.68 -14.76
N LEU A 100 -9.08 -11.35 -15.88
CA LEU A 100 -10.08 -10.92 -16.86
C LEU A 100 -11.52 -11.09 -16.37
N SER A 101 -11.77 -12.07 -15.49
CA SER A 101 -13.08 -12.25 -14.85
C SER A 101 -13.39 -11.16 -13.83
N ALA A 102 -12.39 -10.71 -13.08
CA ALA A 102 -12.52 -9.66 -12.08
C ALA A 102 -12.53 -8.27 -12.73
N TYR A 103 -11.71 -8.07 -13.76
CA TYR A 103 -11.53 -6.80 -14.46
C TYR A 103 -11.54 -7.01 -15.97
N LYS A 104 -12.68 -6.75 -16.60
CA LYS A 104 -12.87 -6.92 -18.05
C LYS A 104 -11.85 -6.13 -18.88
N ASP A 105 -11.47 -4.94 -18.40
CA ASP A 105 -10.55 -4.02 -19.07
C ASP A 105 -9.10 -4.13 -18.56
N PHE A 106 -8.73 -5.26 -17.92
CA PHE A 106 -7.37 -5.47 -17.43
C PHE A 106 -6.37 -5.44 -18.61
N PRO A 107 -5.25 -4.70 -18.51
CA PRO A 107 -4.33 -4.45 -19.63
C PRO A 107 -3.60 -5.70 -20.16
N VAL A 108 -3.64 -6.82 -19.45
CA VAL A 108 -2.95 -8.06 -19.82
C VAL A 108 -3.95 -9.15 -20.21
N HIS A 109 -4.05 -9.42 -21.51
CA HIS A 109 -4.94 -10.46 -22.05
C HIS A 109 -4.22 -11.76 -22.46
N SER A 110 -2.89 -11.76 -22.54
CA SER A 110 -2.13 -12.94 -23.00
C SER A 110 -1.26 -13.54 -21.92
N GLU A 111 -1.21 -14.87 -21.86
CA GLU A 111 -0.36 -15.63 -20.93
C GLU A 111 1.13 -15.25 -21.07
N THR A 112 1.60 -15.05 -22.30
CA THR A 112 3.00 -14.68 -22.57
C THR A 112 3.34 -13.28 -22.04
N THR A 113 2.37 -12.37 -22.02
CA THR A 113 2.55 -11.04 -21.44
C THR A 113 2.52 -11.16 -19.92
N LEU A 114 1.50 -11.82 -19.35
CA LEU A 114 1.40 -12.01 -17.90
C LEU A 114 2.65 -12.68 -17.33
N ARG A 115 3.14 -13.75 -17.97
CA ARG A 115 4.37 -14.43 -17.55
C ARG A 115 5.58 -13.49 -17.46
N ARG A 116 5.74 -12.57 -18.42
CA ARG A 116 6.83 -11.59 -18.40
C ARG A 116 6.69 -10.59 -17.24
N HIS A 117 5.46 -10.16 -16.95
CA HIS A 117 5.18 -9.27 -15.82
C HIS A 117 5.41 -9.96 -14.48
N ILE A 118 4.86 -11.17 -14.31
CA ILE A 118 5.04 -12.00 -13.11
C ILE A 118 6.53 -12.23 -12.81
N HIS A 119 7.36 -12.53 -13.81
CA HIS A 119 8.81 -12.63 -13.57
C HIS A 119 9.47 -11.32 -13.13
N ARG A 120 9.00 -10.17 -13.64
CA ARG A 120 9.49 -8.84 -13.20
C ARG A 120 9.04 -8.50 -11.78
N LEU A 121 7.90 -9.02 -11.36
CA LEU A 121 7.37 -8.89 -10.01
C LEU A 121 8.13 -9.74 -8.97
N GLY A 122 9.03 -10.62 -9.43
CA GLY A 122 9.87 -11.45 -8.57
C GLY A 122 9.37 -12.89 -8.42
N PHE A 123 8.27 -13.25 -9.06
CA PHE A 123 7.77 -14.62 -9.03
C PHE A 123 8.71 -15.56 -9.78
N THR A 124 8.92 -16.73 -9.19
CA THR A 124 9.79 -17.76 -9.74
C THR A 124 9.07 -19.09 -9.77
N TYR A 125 9.37 -19.87 -10.80
CA TYR A 125 8.89 -21.24 -10.82
C TYR A 125 9.85 -22.11 -10.01
N GLN A 126 9.33 -22.78 -9.01
CA GLN A 126 10.07 -23.74 -8.21
C GLN A 126 9.64 -25.16 -8.55
N MET A 127 10.61 -26.08 -8.56
CA MET A 127 10.32 -27.51 -8.75
C MET A 127 9.94 -28.11 -7.40
N THR A 128 8.71 -28.61 -7.30
CA THR A 128 8.32 -29.51 -6.20
C THR A 128 8.56 -30.96 -6.62
N SER A 129 8.40 -31.90 -5.70
CA SER A 129 8.49 -33.34 -6.01
C SER A 129 7.48 -33.80 -7.07
N LYS A 130 6.39 -33.06 -7.28
CA LYS A 130 5.29 -33.43 -8.18
C LYS A 130 5.21 -32.56 -9.43
N ALA A 131 5.47 -31.26 -9.31
CA ALA A 131 5.25 -30.31 -10.39
C ALA A 131 6.10 -29.04 -10.26
N LYS A 132 6.23 -28.31 -11.36
CA LYS A 132 6.76 -26.96 -11.35
C LYS A 132 5.64 -25.98 -10.94
N VAL A 133 5.80 -25.32 -9.80
CA VAL A 133 4.81 -24.41 -9.22
C VAL A 133 5.32 -22.98 -9.31
N LEU A 134 4.45 -22.04 -9.69
CA LEU A 134 4.75 -20.62 -9.66
C LEU A 134 4.61 -20.11 -8.22
N LEU A 135 5.67 -19.56 -7.65
CA LEU A 135 5.71 -19.04 -6.28
C LEU A 135 6.23 -17.60 -6.25
N ASP A 136 5.78 -16.84 -5.27
CA ASP A 136 6.32 -15.51 -4.96
C ASP A 136 7.76 -15.65 -4.41
N ASN A 137 8.49 -14.55 -4.35
CA ASN A 137 9.84 -14.55 -3.79
C ASN A 137 9.80 -14.72 -2.28
N ASN A 138 10.50 -15.73 -1.76
CA ASN A 138 10.58 -16.00 -0.32
C ASN A 138 11.03 -14.78 0.51
N SER A 139 11.88 -13.89 -0.01
CA SER A 139 12.26 -12.68 0.73
C SER A 139 11.08 -11.71 0.90
N PHE A 140 10.22 -11.59 -0.11
CA PHE A 140 9.02 -10.75 -0.03
C PHE A 140 7.95 -11.38 0.86
N VAL A 141 7.79 -12.71 0.81
CA VAL A 141 6.93 -13.46 1.73
C VAL A 141 7.38 -13.24 3.18
N ALA A 142 8.68 -13.41 3.47
CA ALA A 142 9.22 -13.19 4.81
C ALA A 142 9.03 -11.73 5.29
N GLN A 143 9.27 -10.75 4.42
CA GLN A 143 9.03 -9.34 4.74
C GLN A 143 7.55 -9.06 5.04
N ARG A 144 6.62 -9.60 4.25
CA ARG A 144 5.18 -9.49 4.52
C ARG A 144 4.82 -10.10 5.87
N ALA A 145 5.32 -11.30 6.17
CA ALA A 145 5.05 -11.97 7.44
C ALA A 145 5.53 -11.14 8.64
N CYS A 146 6.75 -10.58 8.57
CA CYS A 146 7.27 -9.66 9.59
C CYS A 146 6.39 -8.42 9.75
N ASN A 147 5.95 -7.81 8.64
CA ASN A 147 5.07 -6.64 8.69
C ASN A 147 3.70 -6.99 9.30
N PHE A 148 3.12 -8.11 8.92
CA PHE A 148 1.86 -8.59 9.49
C PHE A 148 1.96 -8.90 10.98
N HIS A 149 3.11 -9.40 11.45
CA HIS A 149 3.37 -9.56 12.87
C HIS A 149 3.38 -8.19 13.57
N LYS A 150 4.11 -7.21 13.03
CA LYS A 150 4.20 -5.86 13.57
C LYS A 150 2.84 -5.16 13.63
N ILE A 151 2.03 -5.29 12.58
CA ILE A 151 0.63 -4.80 12.57
C ILE A 151 -0.14 -5.36 13.76
N ASN A 152 -0.06 -6.67 13.97
CA ASN A 152 -0.82 -7.32 15.03
C ASN A 152 -0.34 -6.84 16.42
N GLU A 153 0.96 -6.60 16.61
CA GLU A 153 1.48 -6.01 17.85
C GLU A 153 0.95 -4.59 18.08
N LEU A 154 1.01 -3.73 17.06
CA LEU A 154 0.56 -2.34 17.14
C LEU A 154 -0.95 -2.24 17.39
N ARG A 155 -1.76 -3.07 16.73
CA ARG A 155 -3.21 -3.18 16.99
C ARG A 155 -3.51 -3.63 18.42
N LYS A 156 -2.74 -4.57 18.97
CA LYS A 156 -2.89 -4.98 20.39
C LYS A 156 -2.52 -3.87 21.37
N ALA A 157 -1.61 -2.99 20.99
CA ALA A 157 -1.16 -1.86 21.79
C ALA A 157 -2.05 -0.61 21.64
N ASP A 158 -3.09 -0.66 20.80
CA ASP A 158 -3.94 0.50 20.45
C ASP A 158 -3.11 1.71 19.96
N ALA A 159 -2.03 1.42 19.21
CA ALA A 159 -1.11 2.43 18.72
C ALA A 159 -1.64 3.10 17.45
N LEU A 160 -1.39 4.41 17.31
CA LEU A 160 -1.58 5.11 16.06
C LEU A 160 -0.55 4.61 15.04
N MET A 161 -1.03 4.05 13.93
CA MET A 161 -0.19 3.53 12.84
C MET A 161 -0.24 4.47 11.64
N LEU A 162 0.94 4.93 11.18
CA LEU A 162 1.08 5.63 9.91
C LEU A 162 1.79 4.75 8.89
N PHE A 163 1.18 4.58 7.73
CA PHE A 163 1.75 3.84 6.61
C PHE A 163 2.57 4.78 5.73
N TYR A 164 3.89 4.58 5.67
CA TYR A 164 4.78 5.43 4.88
C TYR A 164 5.91 4.63 4.21
N ASP A 165 6.38 5.09 3.05
CA ASP A 165 7.41 4.39 2.26
C ASP A 165 8.84 4.97 2.46
N GLU A 166 8.99 6.25 2.80
CA GLU A 166 10.30 6.89 2.93
C GLU A 166 10.93 6.82 4.34
N ILE A 167 12.26 6.91 4.38
CA ILE A 167 13.08 6.80 5.60
C ILE A 167 13.16 8.13 6.36
N LEU A 168 12.99 9.26 5.68
CA LEU A 168 13.21 10.61 6.24
C LEU A 168 12.19 11.04 7.31
N ILE A 169 11.13 10.26 7.54
CA ILE A 169 10.05 10.60 8.48
C ILE A 169 10.30 10.07 9.90
N ASP A 170 11.30 9.21 10.08
CA ASP A 170 11.52 8.52 11.37
C ASP A 170 11.82 9.49 12.52
N GLU A 171 12.60 10.54 12.28
CA GLU A 171 12.94 11.56 13.29
C GLU A 171 11.71 12.37 13.71
N ALA A 172 10.87 12.77 12.75
CA ALA A 172 9.66 13.52 13.02
C ALA A 172 8.63 12.66 13.77
N ALA A 173 8.44 11.41 13.38
CA ALA A 173 7.49 10.54 14.07
C ALA A 173 7.90 10.23 15.52
N GLN A 174 9.21 10.16 15.79
CA GLN A 174 9.73 10.01 17.14
C GLN A 174 9.38 11.21 18.04
N GLU A 175 9.38 12.42 17.51
CA GLU A 175 9.00 13.64 18.24
C GLU A 175 7.52 13.61 18.68
N PHE A 176 6.64 13.05 17.85
CA PHE A 176 5.20 13.02 18.10
C PHE A 176 4.69 11.72 18.77
N ASP A 177 5.59 10.83 19.20
CA ASP A 177 5.26 9.51 19.76
C ASP A 177 4.36 8.68 18.82
N VAL A 178 4.62 8.78 17.52
CA VAL A 178 3.87 8.07 16.48
C VAL A 178 4.64 6.84 16.02
N GLN A 179 3.97 5.69 15.98
CA GLN A 179 4.56 4.47 15.45
C GLN A 179 4.42 4.46 13.92
N ILE A 180 5.55 4.53 13.22
CA ILE A 180 5.58 4.33 11.78
C ILE A 180 5.46 2.83 11.50
N MET A 181 4.50 2.50 10.64
CA MET A 181 4.37 1.19 10.08
C MET A 181 4.80 1.22 8.62
N ARG A 182 5.84 0.46 8.28
CA ARG A 182 6.29 0.36 6.89
C ARG A 182 5.47 -0.69 6.15
N LEU A 183 4.99 -0.33 4.97
CA LEU A 183 4.32 -1.27 4.08
C LEU A 183 5.32 -2.30 3.56
N PRO A 184 4.89 -3.55 3.30
CA PRO A 184 5.71 -4.48 2.54
C PRO A 184 6.02 -3.90 1.16
N VAL A 185 7.25 -4.11 0.69
CA VAL A 185 7.70 -3.60 -0.61
C VAL A 185 6.77 -4.08 -1.73
N ARG A 186 6.23 -3.13 -2.51
CA ARG A 186 5.29 -3.36 -3.63
C ARG A 186 3.95 -3.96 -3.18
N TYR A 187 3.39 -3.42 -2.11
CA TYR A 187 2.05 -3.72 -1.63
C TYR A 187 1.38 -2.40 -1.21
N CYS A 188 1.27 -1.46 -2.15
CA CYS A 188 0.61 -0.18 -1.88
C CYS A 188 -0.89 -0.39 -1.57
N SER A 189 -1.48 -1.46 -2.12
CA SER A 189 -2.83 -1.95 -1.80
C SER A 189 -3.08 -2.23 -0.31
N LEU A 190 -2.04 -2.44 0.51
CA LEU A 190 -2.18 -2.59 1.96
C LEU A 190 -2.27 -1.23 2.70
N ASN A 191 -2.11 -0.12 1.98
CA ASN A 191 -2.30 1.22 2.52
C ASN A 191 -3.76 1.65 2.29
N SER A 192 -4.49 1.90 3.38
CA SER A 192 -5.90 2.30 3.29
C SER A 192 -6.10 3.62 2.53
N ILE A 193 -5.08 4.51 2.46
CA ILE A 193 -5.20 5.77 1.71
C ILE A 193 -5.37 5.55 0.20
N GLU A 194 -4.89 4.43 -0.36
CA GLU A 194 -5.04 4.13 -1.78
C GLU A 194 -6.51 3.94 -2.18
N PHE A 195 -7.31 3.42 -1.25
CA PHE A 195 -8.76 3.32 -1.43
C PHE A 195 -9.39 4.72 -1.45
N THR A 196 -8.97 5.61 -0.55
CA THR A 196 -9.39 7.02 -0.54
C THR A 196 -8.98 7.74 -1.82
N TRP A 197 -7.75 7.55 -2.31
CA TRP A 197 -7.30 8.11 -3.58
C TRP A 197 -8.13 7.61 -4.76
N THR A 198 -8.50 6.33 -4.75
CA THR A 198 -9.36 5.75 -5.79
C THR A 198 -10.75 6.39 -5.77
N ALA A 199 -11.35 6.55 -4.58
CA ALA A 199 -12.63 7.23 -4.42
C ALA A 199 -12.57 8.70 -4.88
N LEU A 200 -11.52 9.43 -4.50
CA LEU A 200 -11.30 10.81 -4.93
C LEU A 200 -11.13 10.92 -6.45
N LYS A 201 -10.27 10.08 -7.05
CA LYS A 201 -10.07 10.02 -8.51
C LYS A 201 -11.39 9.77 -9.24
N TYR A 202 -12.21 8.86 -8.73
CA TYR A 202 -13.54 8.57 -9.28
C TYR A 202 -14.48 9.77 -9.15
N TYR A 203 -14.53 10.40 -7.97
CA TYR A 203 -15.36 11.57 -7.71
C TYR A 203 -15.01 12.72 -8.65
N ILE A 204 -13.72 13.05 -8.77
CA ILE A 204 -13.24 14.08 -9.71
C ILE A 204 -13.67 13.67 -11.11
N ARG A 205 -13.30 12.48 -11.60
CA ARG A 205 -13.60 12.05 -12.98
C ARG A 205 -15.09 12.12 -13.31
N LYS A 206 -15.97 11.81 -12.37
CA LYS A 206 -17.42 11.84 -12.55
C LYS A 206 -17.98 13.26 -12.64
N ASN A 207 -17.44 14.20 -11.88
CA ASN A 207 -17.93 15.58 -11.78
C ASN A 207 -17.10 16.59 -12.61
N TYR A 208 -16.02 16.13 -13.24
CA TYR A 208 -15.08 16.98 -13.98
C TYR A 208 -15.66 17.38 -15.34
N THR A 209 -16.00 18.67 -15.47
CA THR A 209 -16.68 19.21 -16.66
C THR A 209 -15.79 20.11 -17.51
N ASN A 210 -14.88 20.88 -16.88
CA ASN A 210 -14.26 22.04 -17.53
C ASN A 210 -12.76 21.91 -17.83
N PHE A 211 -12.13 20.76 -17.59
CA PHE A 211 -10.71 20.49 -17.90
C PHE A 211 -9.69 21.53 -17.33
N ILE A 212 -10.05 22.26 -16.28
CA ILE A 212 -9.22 23.30 -15.65
C ILE A 212 -8.74 22.84 -14.26
N MET A 213 -7.49 23.14 -13.93
CA MET A 213 -6.86 22.74 -12.65
C MET A 213 -7.58 23.31 -11.41
N SER A 214 -8.11 24.53 -11.46
CA SER A 214 -8.88 25.12 -10.35
C SER A 214 -10.12 24.28 -10.01
N ASN A 215 -10.78 23.70 -11.01
CA ASN A 215 -11.91 22.82 -10.80
C ASN A 215 -11.50 21.50 -10.13
N VAL A 216 -10.32 20.96 -10.45
CA VAL A 216 -9.76 19.78 -9.74
C VAL A 216 -9.56 20.11 -8.25
N TYR A 217 -9.01 21.29 -7.95
CA TYR A 217 -8.80 21.73 -6.57
C TYR A 217 -10.13 21.86 -5.81
N GLU A 218 -11.13 22.51 -6.41
CA GLU A 218 -12.46 22.68 -5.82
C GLU A 218 -13.14 21.33 -5.55
N LEU A 219 -13.14 20.42 -6.52
CA LEU A 219 -13.73 19.08 -6.38
C LEU A 219 -12.98 18.23 -5.34
N ALA A 220 -11.65 18.35 -5.26
CA ALA A 220 -10.88 17.65 -4.25
C ALA A 220 -11.18 18.19 -2.84
N ALA A 221 -11.27 19.51 -2.68
CA ALA A 221 -11.64 20.13 -1.41
C ALA A 221 -13.07 19.75 -0.99
N GLU A 222 -14.01 19.72 -1.93
CA GLU A 222 -15.38 19.26 -1.69
C GLU A 222 -15.41 17.79 -1.25
N PHE A 223 -14.70 16.90 -1.95
CA PHE A 223 -14.59 15.49 -1.57
C PHE A 223 -14.02 15.32 -0.16
N ILE A 224 -12.93 16.03 0.17
CA ILE A 224 -12.29 15.96 1.49
C ILE A 224 -13.24 16.49 2.57
N ALA A 225 -13.97 17.58 2.30
CA ALA A 225 -14.93 18.13 3.25
C ALA A 225 -16.13 17.18 3.50
N GLY A 226 -16.48 16.36 2.50
CA GLY A 226 -17.50 15.32 2.62
C GLY A 226 -16.97 13.95 3.09
N PHE A 227 -15.66 13.80 3.30
CA PHE A 227 -15.06 12.54 3.72
C PHE A 227 -15.31 12.31 5.21
N ASP A 228 -16.12 11.29 5.52
CA ASP A 228 -16.57 11.01 6.88
C ASP A 228 -15.87 9.79 7.50
N ASP A 229 -16.14 9.58 8.80
CA ASP A 229 -15.59 8.45 9.56
C ASP A 229 -16.01 7.10 8.97
N THR A 230 -17.19 7.03 8.33
CA THR A 230 -17.69 5.81 7.69
C THR A 230 -16.81 5.43 6.49
N ALA A 231 -16.52 6.38 5.61
CA ALA A 231 -15.66 6.18 4.46
C ALA A 231 -14.23 5.82 4.88
N ALA A 232 -13.71 6.44 5.94
CA ALA A 232 -12.41 6.10 6.51
C ALA A 232 -12.37 4.66 7.04
N GLN A 233 -13.41 4.24 7.77
CA GLN A 233 -13.53 2.88 8.29
C GLN A 233 -13.64 1.85 7.17
N ASP A 234 -14.37 2.15 6.09
CA ASP A 234 -14.47 1.25 4.94
C ASP A 234 -13.13 1.06 4.23
N ALA A 235 -12.33 2.12 4.09
CA ALA A 235 -10.98 2.05 3.56
C ALA A 235 -10.07 1.17 4.44
N ILE A 236 -10.15 1.31 5.76
CA ILE A 236 -9.40 0.47 6.71
C ILE A 236 -9.85 -1.00 6.61
N ARG A 237 -11.15 -1.27 6.63
CA ARG A 237 -11.71 -2.64 6.50
C ARG A 237 -11.26 -3.30 5.20
N HIS A 238 -11.16 -2.54 4.11
CA HIS A 238 -10.67 -3.05 2.84
C HIS A 238 -9.22 -3.53 2.97
N ALA A 239 -8.33 -2.69 3.51
CA ALA A 239 -6.94 -3.06 3.75
C ALA A 239 -6.82 -4.28 4.68
N GLU A 240 -7.60 -4.34 5.76
CA GLU A 240 -7.62 -5.48 6.69
C GLU A 240 -8.04 -6.80 6.01
N LYS A 241 -9.02 -6.75 5.10
CA LYS A 241 -9.43 -7.91 4.31
C LYS A 241 -8.31 -8.39 3.39
N LEU A 242 -7.58 -7.47 2.75
CA LEU A 242 -6.42 -7.80 1.93
C LEU A 242 -5.30 -8.43 2.77
N GLU A 243 -5.02 -7.88 3.96
CA GLU A 243 -4.05 -8.47 4.89
C GLU A 243 -4.42 -9.90 5.25
N MET A 244 -5.69 -10.16 5.60
CA MET A 244 -6.16 -11.50 5.97
C MET A 244 -6.00 -12.51 4.83
N THR A 245 -6.28 -12.08 3.60
CA THR A 245 -6.12 -12.89 2.40
C THR A 245 -4.65 -13.27 2.20
N ASN A 246 -3.74 -12.29 2.32
CA ASN A 246 -2.30 -12.54 2.19
C ASN A 246 -1.76 -13.44 3.31
N LYS A 247 -2.19 -13.24 4.57
CA LYS A 247 -1.83 -14.12 5.69
C LYS A 247 -2.21 -15.58 5.43
N THR A 248 -3.45 -15.80 4.98
CA THR A 248 -3.95 -17.14 4.65
C THR A 248 -3.16 -17.79 3.51
N ALA A 249 -2.74 -17.01 2.52
CA ALA A 249 -1.92 -17.49 1.41
C ALA A 249 -0.50 -17.87 1.85
N ASP A 250 0.07 -17.15 2.83
CA ASP A 250 1.42 -17.35 3.34
C ASP A 250 1.56 -18.56 4.29
N ASP A 251 0.45 -19.01 4.87
CA ASP A 251 0.40 -20.16 5.78
C ASP A 251 0.36 -21.54 5.06
N LEU A 252 0.41 -21.57 3.72
CA LEU A 252 0.33 -22.79 2.87
C LEU A 252 1.69 -23.34 2.43
#